data_AF-A0A6S7JYJ0-F1
#
_entry.id   AF-A0A6S7JYJ0-F1
#
_cell.length_a   1.000
_cell.length_b   1.000
_cell.length_c   1.000
_cell.angle_alpha   90.00
_cell.angle_beta   90.00
_cell.angle_gamma   90.00
#
_symmetry.space_group_name_H-M   'P 1'
#
loop_
_entity.id
_entity.type
_entity.pdbx_description
1 polymer ?
#
loop_
_entity_poly.entity_id
_entity_poly.type
_entity_poly.pdbx_seq_one_letter_code
_entity_poly.pdbx_strand_id
1 'polypeptide(L)'
;MDYPSLAHLRKVLSDNRIVPIFAVDVNSIDIYREVVDYFGKEIGAEAGILYSNSTNIVQLIRNTYEKIGTTQTVFHDKQDTKDLKIEYLAHCLGGSFPGQTCENVTIGETVNFTVSVTLENCPAGGKGYTQ
;
A
#
# COMPACT_ATOMS: atom_id res chain seq x y z
N MET A 1 4.44 -16.45 -25.18
CA MET A 1 4.02 -15.36 -24.26
C MET A 1 5.19 -15.14 -23.33
N ASP A 2 5.66 -13.90 -23.22
CA ASP A 2 6.73 -13.53 -22.31
C ASP A 2 6.20 -13.29 -20.89
N TYR A 3 7.09 -13.38 -19.90
CA TYR A 3 6.77 -13.08 -18.51
C TYR A 3 6.49 -11.59 -18.31
N PRO A 4 5.53 -11.21 -17.44
CA PRO A 4 5.22 -9.80 -17.18
C PRO A 4 6.35 -9.11 -16.40
N SER A 5 6.49 -7.80 -16.60
CA SER A 5 7.38 -6.97 -15.78
C SER A 5 6.78 -6.69 -14.39
N LEU A 6 7.63 -6.35 -13.41
CA LEU A 6 7.16 -5.94 -12.08
C LEU A 6 6.24 -4.72 -12.12
N ALA A 7 6.52 -3.77 -13.02
CA ALA A 7 5.65 -2.60 -13.23
C ALA A 7 4.26 -3.00 -13.74
N HIS A 8 4.19 -3.95 -14.68
CA HIS A 8 2.93 -4.47 -15.19
C HIS A 8 2.15 -5.19 -14.09
N LEU A 9 2.83 -6.03 -13.29
CA LEU A 9 2.21 -6.74 -12.18
C LEU A 9 1.70 -5.77 -11.10
N ARG A 10 2.50 -4.76 -10.72
CA ARG A 10 2.11 -3.70 -9.79
C ARG A 10 0.82 -3.01 -10.26
N LYS A 11 0.74 -2.65 -11.54
CA LYS A 11 -0.44 -2.01 -12.12
C LYS A 11 -1.68 -2.90 -12.02
N VAL A 12 -1.60 -4.15 -12.47
CA VAL A 12 -2.74 -5.08 -12.46
C VAL A 12 -3.22 -5.36 -11.04
N LEU A 13 -2.29 -5.58 -10.10
CA LEU A 13 -2.64 -5.80 -8.69
C LEU A 13 -3.37 -4.60 -8.08
N SER A 14 -2.88 -3.39 -8.33
CA SER A 14 -3.49 -2.15 -7.86
C SER A 14 -4.86 -1.91 -8.48
N ASP A 15 -4.97 -1.99 -9.81
CA ASP A 15 -6.22 -1.77 -10.57
C ASP A 15 -7.33 -2.74 -10.12
N ASN A 16 -6.97 -3.96 -9.70
CA ASN A 16 -7.91 -4.99 -9.26
C ASN A 16 -8.03 -5.14 -7.72
N ARG A 17 -7.36 -4.28 -6.94
CA ARG A 17 -7.37 -4.32 -5.46
C ARG A 17 -6.95 -5.67 -4.89
N ILE A 18 -5.92 -6.28 -5.48
CA ILE A 18 -5.37 -7.56 -5.06
C ILE A 18 -4.09 -7.31 -4.25
N VAL A 19 -4.04 -7.88 -3.04
CA VAL A 19 -2.87 -7.83 -2.15
C VAL A 19 -2.17 -9.20 -2.17
N PRO A 20 -1.00 -9.34 -2.81
CA PRO A 20 -0.30 -10.62 -2.85
C PRO A 20 0.45 -10.91 -1.54
N ILE A 21 0.44 -12.18 -1.13
CA ILE A 21 1.26 -12.72 -0.04
C ILE A 21 2.31 -13.65 -0.65
N PHE A 22 3.58 -13.27 -0.57
CA PHE A 22 4.70 -14.06 -1.06
C PHE A 22 5.21 -15.01 0.02
N ALA A 23 4.75 -16.25 0.01
CA ALA A 23 5.26 -17.32 0.87
C ALA A 23 6.41 -18.06 0.16
N VAL A 24 7.65 -17.75 0.52
CA VAL A 24 8.85 -18.18 -0.21
C VAL A 24 9.86 -18.87 0.69
N ASP A 25 10.78 -19.64 0.14
CA ASP A 25 11.82 -20.27 0.94
C ASP A 25 12.83 -19.26 1.49
N VAL A 26 13.64 -19.69 2.47
CA VAL A 26 14.62 -18.82 3.14
C VAL A 26 15.69 -18.25 2.21
N ASN A 27 16.02 -18.91 1.10
CA ASN A 27 17.06 -18.44 0.19
C ASN A 27 16.54 -17.35 -0.76
N SER A 28 15.22 -17.28 -0.96
CA SER A 28 14.58 -16.32 -1.87
C SER A 28 14.01 -15.09 -1.14
N ILE A 29 13.92 -15.12 0.19
CA ILE A 29 13.18 -14.11 0.97
C ILE A 29 13.67 -12.68 0.73
N ASP A 30 14.97 -12.47 0.60
CA ASP A 30 15.53 -11.13 0.43
C ASP A 30 15.18 -10.53 -0.94
N ILE A 31 15.16 -11.34 -2.00
CA ILE A 31 14.70 -10.92 -3.33
C ILE A 31 13.22 -10.52 -3.27
N TYR A 32 12.37 -11.30 -2.59
CA TYR A 32 10.96 -10.99 -2.50
C TYR A 32 10.66 -9.79 -1.58
N ARG A 33 11.52 -9.49 -0.61
CA ARG A 33 11.45 -8.23 0.15
C ARG A 33 11.69 -7.03 -0.76
N GLU A 34 12.69 -7.09 -1.65
CA GLU A 34 12.90 -6.03 -2.65
C GLU A 34 11.70 -5.85 -3.59
N VAL A 35 11.03 -6.96 -3.98
CA VAL A 35 9.81 -6.90 -4.79
C VAL A 35 8.66 -6.24 -4.02
N VAL A 36 8.49 -6.58 -2.73
CA VAL A 36 7.50 -5.94 -1.85
C VAL A 36 7.79 -4.45 -1.68
N ASP A 37 9.05 -4.08 -1.46
CA ASP A 37 9.47 -2.68 -1.35
C ASP A 37 9.21 -1.92 -2.66
N TYR A 38 9.46 -2.56 -3.82
CA TYR A 38 9.14 -2.01 -5.12
C TYR A 38 7.63 -1.81 -5.32
N PHE A 39 6.78 -2.72 -4.83
CA PHE A 39 5.32 -2.53 -4.87
C PHE A 39 4.86 -1.41 -3.93
N GLY A 40 5.58 -1.22 -2.82
CA GLY A 40 5.33 -0.17 -1.86
C GLY A 40 4.06 -0.39 -1.04
N LYS A 41 3.84 0.52 -0.08
CA LYS A 41 2.68 0.44 0.85
C LYS A 41 1.33 0.52 0.14
N GLU A 42 1.28 1.01 -1.09
CA GLU A 42 0.07 1.14 -1.93
C GLU A 42 -0.60 -0.20 -2.22
N ILE A 43 0.19 -1.24 -2.47
CA ILE A 43 -0.33 -2.58 -2.71
C ILE A 43 -0.49 -3.34 -1.39
N GLY A 44 0.30 -3.01 -0.36
CA GLY A 44 0.29 -3.74 0.90
C GLY A 44 0.77 -5.19 0.77
N ALA A 45 1.57 -5.48 -0.26
CA ALA A 45 2.16 -6.79 -0.47
C ALA A 45 3.08 -7.15 0.70
N GLU A 46 3.19 -8.44 1.01
CA GLU A 46 4.01 -8.93 2.12
C GLU A 46 4.75 -10.20 1.70
N ALA A 47 5.94 -10.40 2.25
CA ALA A 47 6.75 -11.60 2.03
C ALA A 47 7.05 -12.32 3.36
N GLY A 48 6.91 -13.64 3.37
CA GLY A 48 7.14 -14.49 4.54
C GLY A 48 7.85 -15.78 4.18
N ILE A 49 8.59 -16.33 5.14
CA ILE A 49 9.33 -17.58 4.94
C ILE A 49 8.38 -18.77 5.09
N LEU A 50 8.27 -19.57 4.03
CA LEU A 50 7.58 -20.85 4.01
C LEU A 50 8.58 -21.97 4.33
N TYR A 51 8.25 -22.80 5.31
CA TYR A 51 9.08 -23.95 5.65
C TYR A 51 9.03 -25.00 4.54
N SER A 52 10.09 -25.81 4.41
CA SER A 52 10.20 -26.84 3.37
C SER A 52 9.07 -27.88 3.40
N ASN A 53 8.51 -28.14 4.58
CA ASN A 53 7.35 -29.01 4.79
C ASN A 53 6.01 -28.24 4.79
N SER A 54 6.03 -26.93 4.50
CA SER A 54 4.88 -26.03 4.43
C SER A 54 3.99 -25.99 5.70
N THR A 55 4.48 -26.46 6.85
CA THR A 55 3.67 -26.59 8.06
C THR A 55 3.23 -25.26 8.65
N ASN A 56 3.93 -24.17 8.32
CA ASN A 56 3.62 -22.83 8.81
C ASN A 56 2.74 -22.00 7.85
N ILE A 57 2.26 -22.55 6.73
CA ILE A 57 1.52 -21.76 5.73
C ILE A 57 0.26 -21.09 6.29
N VAL A 58 -0.48 -21.78 7.15
CA VAL A 58 -1.71 -21.24 7.78
C VAL A 58 -1.37 -20.07 8.70
N GLN A 59 -0.30 -20.21 9.49
CA GLN A 59 0.15 -19.15 10.38
C GLN A 59 0.68 -17.94 9.61
N LEU A 60 1.40 -18.18 8.51
CA LEU A 60 1.92 -17.14 7.63
C LEU A 60 0.77 -16.32 7.05
N ILE A 61 -0.25 -16.97 6.46
CA ILE A 61 -1.42 -16.29 5.91
C ILE A 61 -2.15 -15.48 6.99
N ARG A 62 -2.38 -16.06 8.18
CA ARG A 62 -3.04 -15.37 9.28
C ARG A 62 -2.27 -14.11 9.71
N ASN A 63 -0.98 -14.24 9.98
CA ASN A 63 -0.14 -13.13 10.43
C ASN A 63 -0.09 -12.01 9.39
N THR A 64 0.03 -12.37 8.12
CA THR A 64 0.05 -11.40 7.02
C THR A 64 -1.30 -10.71 6.87
N TYR A 65 -2.41 -11.46 6.95
CA TYR A 65 -3.74 -10.86 6.91
C TYR A 65 -4.00 -9.91 8.09
N GLU A 66 -3.58 -10.28 9.29
CA GLU A 66 -3.65 -9.40 10.47
C GLU A 66 -2.83 -8.13 10.26
N LYS A 67 -1.62 -8.23 9.71
CA LYS A 67 -0.79 -7.05 9.38
C LYS A 67 -1.46 -6.14 8.34
N ILE A 68 -2.04 -6.72 7.30
CA ILE A 68 -2.77 -5.98 6.27
C ILE A 68 -4.00 -5.30 6.87
N GLY A 69 -4.81 -6.03 7.66
CA GLY A 69 -6.03 -5.50 8.26
C GLY A 69 -5.80 -4.41 9.32
N THR A 70 -4.66 -4.48 10.01
CA THR A 70 -4.27 -3.48 11.03
C THR A 70 -3.46 -2.32 10.46
N THR A 71 -3.21 -2.28 9.15
CA THR A 71 -2.52 -1.19 8.46
C THR A 71 -3.48 -0.45 7.55
N GLN A 72 -3.68 0.84 7.83
CA GLN A 72 -4.55 1.70 7.03
C GLN A 72 -3.70 2.74 6.33
N THR A 73 -3.74 2.78 5.01
CA THR A 73 -3.03 3.80 4.23
C THR A 73 -3.94 4.44 3.21
N VAL A 74 -3.89 5.77 3.14
CA VAL A 74 -4.60 6.56 2.11
C VAL A 74 -3.61 6.95 1.01
N PHE A 75 -4.08 6.98 -0.24
CA PHE A 75 -3.27 7.34 -1.39
C PHE A 75 -4.08 8.20 -2.36
N HIS A 76 -3.36 8.87 -3.26
CA HIS A 76 -3.94 9.60 -4.39
C HIS A 76 -3.26 9.16 -5.69
N ASP A 77 -3.97 9.28 -6.80
CA ASP A 77 -3.37 9.03 -8.11
C ASP A 77 -2.47 10.21 -8.49
N LYS A 78 -1.16 9.95 -8.59
CA LYS A 78 -0.16 10.97 -8.95
C LYS A 78 -0.36 11.51 -10.38
N GLN A 79 -0.98 10.74 -11.26
CA GLN A 79 -1.23 11.16 -12.63
C GLN A 79 -2.35 12.20 -12.70
N ASP A 80 -3.35 12.09 -11.83
CA ASP A 80 -4.49 13.01 -11.77
C ASP A 80 -4.21 14.26 -10.92
N THR A 81 -3.16 14.23 -10.08
CA THR A 81 -2.86 15.30 -9.12
C THR A 81 -1.55 16.04 -9.40
N LYS A 82 -1.09 16.09 -10.65
CA LYS A 82 0.23 16.67 -11.01
C LYS A 82 0.37 18.16 -10.66
N ASP A 83 -0.73 18.90 -10.72
CA ASP A 83 -0.75 20.35 -10.44
C ASP A 83 -1.11 20.66 -8.97
N LEU A 84 -1.27 19.62 -8.14
CA LEU A 84 -1.68 19.71 -6.75
C LEU A 84 -0.55 19.30 -5.81
N LYS A 85 -0.30 20.11 -4.78
CA LYS A 85 0.43 19.68 -3.60
C LYS A 85 -0.55 19.07 -2.61
N ILE A 86 -0.34 17.80 -2.29
CA ILE A 86 -1.18 17.06 -1.33
C ILE A 86 -0.32 16.69 -0.12
N GLU A 87 -0.76 17.10 1.06
CA GLU A 87 -0.13 16.81 2.33
C GLU A 87 -1.09 15.99 3.21
N TYR A 88 -0.54 14.98 3.89
CA TYR A 88 -1.30 14.05 4.72
C TYR A 88 -0.89 14.17 6.18
N LEU A 89 -1.90 14.18 7.05
CA LEU A 89 -1.75 14.02 8.49
C LEU A 89 -2.61 12.85 8.96
N ALA A 90 -1.96 11.78 9.41
CA ALA A 90 -2.61 10.58 9.90
C ALA A 90 -2.91 10.72 11.40
N HIS A 91 -4.17 10.54 11.80
CA HIS A 91 -4.59 10.51 13.20
C HIS A 91 -4.75 9.06 13.63
N CYS A 92 -3.67 8.50 14.17
CA CYS A 92 -3.57 7.10 14.58
C CYS A 92 -3.68 6.95 16.10
N LEU A 93 -3.65 5.71 16.58
CA LEU A 93 -3.52 5.45 18.01
C LEU A 93 -2.22 6.09 18.54
N GLY A 94 -2.32 6.88 19.60
CA GLY A 94 -1.17 7.53 20.22
C GLY A 94 -0.78 8.90 19.65
N GLY A 95 -1.48 9.41 18.63
CA GLY A 95 -1.30 10.79 18.19
C GLY A 95 -1.52 11.04 16.71
N SER A 96 -1.17 12.24 16.28
CA SER A 96 -1.21 12.66 14.88
C SER A 96 0.20 12.74 14.32
N PHE A 97 0.43 12.09 13.19
CA PHE A 97 1.75 11.96 12.58
C PHE A 97 1.71 12.42 11.12
N PRO A 98 2.72 13.18 10.65
CA PRO A 98 2.86 13.48 9.23
C PRO A 98 2.95 12.19 8.43
N GLY A 99 2.17 12.10 7.35
CA GLY A 99 2.12 10.93 6.49
C GLY A 99 0.72 10.38 6.33
N GLN A 100 0.66 9.28 5.58
CA GLN A 100 -0.57 8.74 5.01
C GLN A 100 -0.93 7.35 5.57
N THR A 101 -0.16 6.84 6.52
CA THR A 101 -0.26 5.47 7.05
C THR A 101 -0.49 5.47 8.56
N CYS A 102 -1.45 4.67 9.02
CA CYS A 102 -1.59 4.22 10.40
C CYS A 102 -1.32 2.71 10.46
N GLU A 103 -0.45 2.29 11.38
CA GLU A 103 -0.14 0.88 11.65
C GLU A 103 -0.69 0.49 13.02
N ASN A 104 -0.91 -0.81 13.24
CA ASN A 104 -1.46 -1.37 14.48
C ASN A 104 -2.87 -0.84 14.84
N VAL A 105 -3.68 -0.54 13.83
CA VAL A 105 -5.09 -0.17 14.00
C VAL A 105 -5.88 -1.39 14.43
N THR A 106 -6.66 -1.29 15.51
CA THR A 106 -7.49 -2.40 15.97
C THR A 106 -8.59 -2.71 14.96
N ILE A 107 -8.86 -3.99 14.70
CA ILE A 107 -9.96 -4.38 13.82
C ILE A 107 -11.29 -3.86 14.38
N GLY A 108 -12.02 -3.09 13.58
CA GLY A 108 -13.28 -2.44 13.97
C GLY A 108 -13.13 -1.01 14.49
N GLU A 109 -11.89 -0.52 14.63
CA GLU A 109 -11.59 0.86 14.99
C GLU A 109 -11.57 1.76 13.75
N THR A 110 -11.90 3.05 13.93
CA THR A 110 -11.84 4.06 12.86
C THR A 110 -10.68 5.00 13.10
N VAL A 111 -9.83 5.18 12.09
CA VAL A 111 -8.78 6.20 12.07
C VAL A 111 -9.19 7.36 11.16
N ASN A 112 -8.68 8.56 11.46
CA ASN A 112 -8.97 9.75 10.66
C ASN A 112 -7.71 10.22 9.93
N PHE A 113 -7.89 10.80 8.76
CA PHE A 113 -6.81 11.43 8.00
C PHE A 113 -7.24 12.84 7.62
N THR A 114 -6.38 13.82 7.90
CA THR A 114 -6.53 15.17 7.36
C THR A 114 -5.72 15.25 6.07
N VAL A 115 -6.39 15.58 4.97
CA VAL A 115 -5.78 15.73 3.65
C VAL A 115 -5.84 17.20 3.27
N SER A 116 -4.68 17.83 3.16
CA SER A 116 -4.54 19.23 2.75
C SER A 116 -4.16 19.26 1.27
N VAL A 117 -5.02 19.84 0.44
CA VAL A 117 -4.81 19.96 -1.00
C VAL A 117 -4.59 21.43 -1.36
N THR A 118 -3.44 21.73 -1.96
CA THR A 118 -3.08 23.08 -2.40
C THR A 118 -2.81 23.06 -3.90
N LEU A 119 -3.42 23.99 -4.63
CA LEU A 119 -3.13 24.19 -6.05
C LEU A 119 -1.81 24.97 -6.16
N GLU A 120 -0.75 24.35 -6.69
CA GLU A 120 0.52 25.05 -6.88
C GLU A 120 0.55 25.82 -8.20
N ASN A 121 -0.06 25.26 -9.23
CA ASN A 121 -0.13 25.86 -10.55
C ASN A 121 -1.55 25.79 -11.10
N CYS A 122 -1.94 26.80 -11.87
CA CYS A 122 -3.24 26.77 -12.55
C CYS A 122 -3.23 25.64 -13.60
N PRO A 123 -4.17 24.68 -13.56
CA PRO A 123 -4.16 23.55 -14.50
C PRO A 123 -4.31 24.08 -15.93
N ALA A 124 -3.52 23.54 -16.86
CA ALA A 124 -3.59 23.91 -18.26
C ALA A 124 -4.94 23.49 -18.85
N GLY A 125 -5.91 24.41 -18.86
CA GLY A 125 -7.18 24.20 -19.54
C GLY A 125 -8.45 24.63 -18.82
N GLY A 126 -8.40 25.52 -17.81
CA GLY A 126 -9.51 26.42 -17.45
C GLY A 126 -10.91 25.79 -17.28
N LYS A 127 -11.02 24.49 -17.04
CA LYS A 127 -12.27 23.82 -16.71
C LYS A 127 -12.27 23.66 -15.21
N GLY A 128 -13.10 24.47 -14.55
CA GLY A 128 -13.29 24.39 -13.11
C GLY A 128 -13.64 22.96 -12.70
N TYR A 129 -13.05 22.52 -11.59
CA TYR A 129 -13.47 21.32 -10.90
C TYR A 129 -14.92 21.52 -10.45
N THR A 130 -15.88 20.91 -11.14
CA THR A 130 -17.26 20.83 -10.67
C THR A 130 -17.39 19.65 -9.70
N GLN A 131 -17.87 19.99 -8.51
CA GLN A 131 -18.18 19.11 -7.38
C GLN A 131 -19.22 18.05 -7.73
#